data_AF-A0A0D6KLB3-F1
#
_entry.id   AF-A0A0D6KLB3-F1
#
_cell.length_a   1.000
_cell.length_b   1.000
_cell.length_c   1.000
_cell.angle_alpha   90.00
_cell.angle_beta   90.00
_cell.angle_gamma   90.00
#
_symmetry.space_group_name_H-M   'P 1'
#
loop_
_entity.id
_entity.type
_entity.pdbx_description
1 polymer ?
#
loop_
_entity_poly.entity_id
_entity_poly.type
_entity_poly.pdbx_seq_one_letter_code
_entity_poly.pdbx_strand_id
1 'polypeptide(L)'
;MVAQTRELDAQDWVKTRSSLDASESTFLVWKGKIYAFIPGEKRKLLFKILGMSVSRCIALEPGVWDFTSRELTYYLDPETEEKLTKWENPWTGEVVPVMHVANNPVQGTFKGKFPAQVEGESTTFVFDIFPTYPNPLAGNPKFAEYSPQEIYQAAELFKLTVPTEDLSNSALNSVSEVKLSWDRIGQWLPWMKMSDRPGQLIYSAIGGKVNGFSGLPQLFQDEINHRIPLYKEAPQSALDVEDMTSWLYFQEHFDAYLAGEVFPKYAAAE
;
A
#
# COMPACT_ATOMS: atom_id res chain seq x y z
N MET A 1 15.34 26.60 11.67
CA MET A 1 16.60 26.02 11.15
C MET A 1 16.24 25.19 9.94
N VAL A 2 17.08 25.14 8.90
CA VAL A 2 16.86 24.26 7.74
C VAL A 2 17.07 22.81 8.21
N ALA A 3 16.20 21.89 7.77
CA ALA A 3 16.32 20.47 8.06
C ALA A 3 17.72 19.94 7.71
N GLN A 4 18.33 19.16 8.60
CA GLN A 4 19.60 18.52 8.32
C GLN A 4 19.34 17.12 7.79
N THR A 5 19.82 16.81 6.58
CA THR A 5 19.87 15.43 6.09
C THR A 5 20.90 14.64 6.89
N ARG A 6 20.48 13.50 7.45
CA ARG A 6 21.35 12.55 8.17
C ARG A 6 21.11 11.14 7.66
N GLU A 7 22.17 10.34 7.70
CA GLU A 7 22.15 8.92 7.40
C GLU A 7 21.92 8.13 8.70
N LEU A 8 20.77 7.48 8.82
CA LEU A 8 20.35 6.70 9.98
C LEU A 8 20.52 5.20 9.73
N ASP A 9 20.62 4.41 10.80
CA ASP A 9 20.86 2.97 10.67
C ASP A 9 19.59 2.20 10.23
N ALA A 10 19.78 1.03 9.63
CA ALA A 10 18.67 0.14 9.29
C ALA A 10 17.76 -0.15 10.49
N GLN A 11 18.30 -0.18 11.71
CA GLN A 11 17.51 -0.34 12.94
C GLN A 11 16.52 0.82 13.15
N ASP A 12 16.93 2.07 12.91
CA ASP A 12 16.06 3.25 13.03
C ASP A 12 14.92 3.19 12.00
N TRP A 13 15.25 2.72 10.80
CA TRP A 13 14.28 2.48 9.74
C TRP A 13 13.31 1.34 10.09
N VAL A 14 13.80 0.25 10.69
CA VAL A 14 12.96 -0.85 11.18
C VAL A 14 12.00 -0.36 12.26
N LYS A 15 12.47 0.38 13.27
CA LYS A 15 11.60 0.97 14.31
C LYS A 15 10.52 1.88 13.72
N THR A 16 10.83 2.54 12.60
CA THR A 16 9.88 3.39 11.87
C THR A 16 8.85 2.56 11.09
N ARG A 17 9.25 1.52 10.38
CA ARG A 17 8.37 0.70 9.52
C ARG A 17 7.63 -0.44 10.24
N SER A 18 8.20 -0.96 11.32
CA SER A 18 7.73 -2.16 12.03
C SER A 18 8.25 -2.16 13.49
N SER A 19 8.43 -3.35 14.08
CA SER A 19 9.05 -3.61 15.38
C SER A 19 10.41 -4.31 15.20
N LEU A 20 11.31 -4.12 16.17
CA LEU A 20 12.55 -4.89 16.32
C LEU A 20 12.30 -6.30 16.88
N ASP A 21 11.13 -6.56 17.46
CA ASP A 21 10.73 -7.88 17.90
C ASP A 21 10.04 -8.63 16.75
N ALA A 22 10.69 -9.68 16.25
CA ALA A 22 10.17 -10.48 15.15
C ALA A 22 8.91 -11.28 15.52
N SER A 23 8.51 -11.36 16.79
CA SER A 23 7.23 -11.96 17.18
C SER A 23 6.04 -11.01 16.95
N GLU A 24 6.28 -9.70 16.89
CA GLU A 24 5.23 -8.67 16.81
C GLU A 24 4.81 -8.37 15.37
N SER A 25 3.50 -8.35 15.13
CA SER A 25 2.92 -7.75 13.91
C SER A 25 2.66 -6.26 14.13
N THR A 26 3.17 -5.41 13.23
CA THR A 26 2.94 -3.97 13.26
C THR A 26 1.89 -3.55 12.24
N PHE A 27 0.89 -2.79 12.68
CA PHE A 27 -0.19 -2.30 11.81
C PHE A 27 0.00 -0.82 11.48
N LEU A 28 0.00 -0.49 10.20
CA LEU A 28 -0.04 0.87 9.66
C LEU A 28 -1.36 1.08 8.93
N VAL A 29 -2.03 2.22 9.14
CA VAL A 29 -3.30 2.55 8.48
C VAL A 29 -3.16 3.86 7.73
N TRP A 30 -3.81 3.97 6.57
CA TRP A 30 -3.93 5.23 5.83
C TRP A 30 -5.35 5.50 5.35
N LYS A 31 -5.67 6.79 5.25
CA LYS A 31 -6.92 7.31 4.70
C LYS A 31 -6.60 8.40 3.69
N GLY A 32 -7.36 8.44 2.60
CA GLY A 32 -7.05 9.37 1.53
C GLY A 32 -8.12 9.46 0.47
N LYS A 33 -7.72 10.02 -0.67
CA LYS A 33 -8.57 10.21 -1.85
C LYS A 33 -7.80 9.83 -3.10
N ILE A 34 -8.54 9.36 -4.10
CA ILE A 34 -8.04 9.10 -5.44
C ILE A 34 -8.73 10.03 -6.42
N TYR A 35 -7.92 10.69 -7.24
CA TYR A 35 -8.38 11.59 -8.29
C TYR A 35 -7.98 11.05 -9.66
N ALA A 36 -8.86 11.24 -10.64
CA ALA A 36 -8.49 11.22 -12.04
C ALA A 36 -7.87 12.55 -12.46
N PHE A 37 -6.73 12.46 -13.12
CA PHE A 37 -6.03 13.58 -13.73
C PHE A 37 -5.82 13.31 -15.21
N ILE A 38 -6.69 13.87 -16.05
CA ILE A 38 -6.67 13.72 -17.50
C ILE A 38 -6.23 15.05 -18.12
N PRO A 39 -5.26 15.06 -19.07
CA PRO A 39 -4.82 16.29 -19.72
C PRO A 39 -5.98 17.07 -20.33
N GLY A 40 -6.10 18.35 -19.96
CA GLY A 40 -7.16 19.25 -20.46
C GLY A 40 -8.53 19.12 -19.77
N GLU A 41 -8.71 18.16 -18.86
CA GLU A 41 -9.96 17.99 -18.11
C GLU A 41 -9.84 18.49 -16.66
N LYS A 42 -10.98 18.86 -16.07
CA LYS A 42 -11.05 19.14 -14.62
C LYS A 42 -10.79 17.85 -13.85
N ARG A 43 -9.96 17.91 -12.80
CA ARG A 43 -9.77 16.77 -11.88
C ARG A 43 -11.12 16.23 -11.39
N LYS A 44 -11.24 14.91 -11.31
CA LYS A 44 -12.44 14.24 -10.77
C LYS A 44 -12.06 13.42 -9.55
N LEU A 45 -12.74 13.62 -8.43
CA LEU A 45 -12.65 12.72 -7.28
C LEU A 45 -13.36 11.41 -7.65
N LEU A 46 -12.67 10.29 -7.55
CA LEU A 46 -13.21 8.98 -7.85
C LEU A 46 -13.59 8.22 -6.59
N PHE A 47 -12.66 8.16 -5.64
CA PHE A 47 -12.79 7.33 -4.44
C PHE A 47 -12.25 8.07 -3.23
N LYS A 48 -12.84 7.80 -2.07
CA LYS A 48 -12.07 7.81 -0.82
C LYS A 48 -11.38 6.47 -0.68
N ILE A 49 -10.27 6.42 0.06
CA ILE A 49 -9.58 5.16 0.34
C ILE A 49 -9.36 4.97 1.82
N LEU A 50 -9.41 3.71 2.20
CA LEU A 50 -8.99 3.21 3.50
C LEU A 50 -8.07 2.04 3.27
N GLY A 51 -6.81 2.15 3.71
CA GLY A 51 -5.82 1.09 3.56
C GLY A 51 -5.11 0.76 4.86
N MET A 52 -4.50 -0.42 4.86
CA MET A 52 -3.67 -0.88 5.96
C MET A 52 -2.55 -1.79 5.47
N SER A 53 -1.48 -1.88 6.26
CA SER A 53 -0.49 -2.94 6.15
C SER A 53 -0.25 -3.58 7.50
N VAL A 54 0.00 -4.89 7.49
CA VAL A 54 0.49 -5.64 8.64
C VAL A 54 1.87 -6.16 8.29
N SER A 55 2.88 -5.79 9.06
CA SER A 55 4.27 -6.05 8.75
C SER A 55 5.04 -6.69 9.90
N ARG A 56 6.14 -7.35 9.55
CA ARG A 56 7.13 -7.90 10.46
C ARG A 56 8.52 -7.63 9.90
N CYS A 57 9.46 -7.35 10.79
CA CYS A 57 10.88 -7.30 10.47
C CYS A 57 11.62 -8.43 11.20
N ILE A 58 12.47 -9.16 10.48
CA ILE A 58 13.23 -10.30 10.99
C ILE A 58 14.72 -9.98 10.87
N ALA A 59 15.44 -9.94 11.99
CA ALA A 59 16.89 -9.76 11.97
C ALA A 59 17.57 -11.00 11.37
N LEU A 60 18.39 -10.80 10.34
CA LEU A 60 19.19 -11.87 9.74
C LEU A 60 20.62 -11.85 10.29
N GLU A 61 21.24 -10.68 10.23
CA GLU A 61 22.60 -10.40 10.66
C GLU A 61 22.65 -8.96 11.22
N PRO A 62 23.71 -8.55 11.94
CA PRO A 62 23.82 -7.19 12.45
C PRO A 62 23.63 -6.12 11.35
N GLY A 63 22.56 -5.34 11.47
CA GLY A 63 22.22 -4.28 10.51
C GLY A 63 21.49 -4.73 9.24
N VAL A 64 21.08 -6.00 9.15
CA VAL A 64 20.34 -6.56 8.01
C VAL A 64 19.04 -7.20 8.50
N TRP A 65 17.93 -6.77 7.90
CA TRP A 65 16.59 -7.21 8.28
C TRP A 65 15.77 -7.57 7.05
N ASP A 66 15.05 -8.68 7.11
CA ASP A 66 13.98 -8.95 6.15
C ASP A 66 12.69 -8.29 6.64
N PHE A 67 12.08 -7.53 5.75
CA PHE A 67 10.75 -6.96 5.90
C PHE A 67 9.77 -7.81 5.10
N THR A 68 8.69 -8.20 5.74
CA THR A 68 7.57 -8.89 5.09
C THR A 68 6.25 -8.32 5.56
N SER A 69 5.29 -8.20 4.65
CA SER A 69 4.02 -7.57 4.96
C SER A 69 2.88 -8.04 4.04
N ARG A 70 1.67 -7.71 4.47
CA ARG A 70 0.44 -7.82 3.69
C ARG A 70 -0.25 -6.47 3.66
N GLU A 71 -0.87 -6.14 2.53
CA GLU A 71 -1.51 -4.83 2.34
C GLU A 71 -2.95 -4.97 1.84
N LEU A 72 -3.83 -4.14 2.40
CA LEU A 72 -5.20 -3.97 1.95
C LEU A 72 -5.43 -2.50 1.61
N THR A 73 -6.18 -2.22 0.55
CA THR A 73 -6.77 -0.90 0.32
C THR A 73 -8.15 -1.04 -0.27
N TYR A 74 -9.14 -0.49 0.44
CA TYR A 74 -10.51 -0.42 0.00
C TYR A 74 -10.79 0.91 -0.70
N TYR A 75 -11.42 0.80 -1.87
CA TYR A 75 -12.03 1.92 -2.59
C TYR A 75 -13.42 2.16 -2.04
N LEU A 76 -13.63 3.37 -1.52
CA LEU A 76 -14.87 3.79 -0.87
C LEU A 76 -15.59 4.82 -1.73
N ASP A 77 -16.92 4.81 -1.65
CA ASP A 77 -17.74 5.84 -2.26
C ASP A 77 -17.31 7.24 -1.77
N PRO A 78 -17.11 8.21 -2.68
CA PRO A 78 -16.60 9.52 -2.31
C PRO A 78 -17.57 10.33 -1.43
N GLU A 79 -18.88 10.04 -1.47
CA GLU A 79 -19.91 10.71 -0.70
C GLU A 79 -20.23 9.93 0.59
N THR A 80 -20.54 8.63 0.47
CA THR A 80 -21.05 7.81 1.60
C THR A 80 -19.96 7.14 2.43
N GLU A 81 -18.72 7.02 1.91
CA GLU A 81 -17.62 6.24 2.49
C GLU A 81 -17.88 4.72 2.60
N GLU A 82 -18.94 4.23 1.97
CA GLU A 82 -19.21 2.80 1.92
C GLU A 82 -18.23 2.08 1.00
N LYS A 83 -17.81 0.87 1.40
CA LYS A 83 -16.94 0.02 0.57
C LYS A 83 -17.66 -0.33 -0.73
N LEU A 84 -17.08 0.08 -1.86
CA LEU A 84 -17.67 -0.19 -3.17
C LEU A 84 -17.55 -1.67 -3.53
N THR A 85 -18.60 -2.21 -4.16
CA THR A 85 -18.57 -3.54 -4.80
C THR A 85 -18.64 -3.44 -6.31
N LYS A 86 -19.24 -2.36 -6.81
CA LYS A 86 -19.33 -1.99 -8.22
C LYS A 86 -19.05 -0.49 -8.37
N TRP A 87 -18.63 -0.09 -9.56
CA TRP A 87 -18.34 1.30 -9.88
C TRP A 87 -18.87 1.61 -11.28
N GLU A 88 -19.61 2.72 -11.41
CA GLU A 88 -20.01 3.25 -12.71
C GLU A 88 -18.84 4.06 -13.28
N ASN A 89 -18.25 3.58 -14.37
CA ASN A 89 -17.18 4.27 -15.06
C ASN A 89 -17.75 5.54 -15.72
N PRO A 90 -17.34 6.74 -15.29
CA PRO A 90 -17.98 7.98 -15.74
C PRO A 90 -17.57 8.40 -17.16
N TRP A 91 -16.71 7.64 -17.82
CA TRP A 91 -16.29 7.87 -19.20
C TRP A 91 -16.87 6.87 -20.20
N THR A 92 -17.27 5.69 -19.76
CA THR A 92 -17.87 4.65 -20.61
C THR A 92 -19.34 4.41 -20.30
N GLY A 93 -19.81 4.77 -19.11
CA GLY A 93 -21.14 4.44 -18.59
C GLY A 93 -21.30 2.98 -18.17
N GLU A 94 -20.24 2.16 -18.26
CA GLU A 94 -20.27 0.77 -17.82
C GLU A 94 -20.21 0.67 -16.30
N VAL A 95 -20.97 -0.27 -15.73
CA VAL A 95 -20.87 -0.64 -14.32
C VAL A 95 -19.95 -1.85 -14.21
N VAL A 96 -18.78 -1.66 -13.60
CA VAL A 96 -17.74 -2.70 -13.45
C VAL A 96 -17.60 -3.14 -11.99
N PRO A 97 -17.20 -4.40 -11.72
CA PRO A 97 -16.81 -4.83 -10.37
C PRO A 97 -15.61 -4.02 -9.85
N VAL A 98 -15.57 -3.76 -8.55
CA VAL A 98 -14.41 -3.13 -7.91
C VAL A 98 -13.48 -4.19 -7.37
N MET A 99 -12.24 -4.20 -7.85
CA MET A 99 -11.18 -5.05 -7.33
C MET A 99 -10.31 -4.24 -6.35
N HIS A 100 -10.57 -4.43 -5.06
CA HIS A 100 -9.78 -3.84 -3.97
C HIS A 100 -8.35 -4.39 -3.93
N VAL A 101 -7.42 -3.62 -3.35
CA VAL A 101 -6.03 -4.06 -3.19
C VAL A 101 -5.95 -5.11 -2.10
N ALA A 102 -5.25 -6.20 -2.39
CA ALA A 102 -4.98 -7.31 -1.49
C ALA A 102 -3.61 -7.91 -1.83
N ASN A 103 -2.54 -7.19 -1.47
CA ASN A 103 -1.19 -7.65 -1.76
C ASN A 103 -0.72 -8.59 -0.65
N ASN A 104 -0.21 -9.76 -1.03
CA ASN A 104 0.43 -10.71 -0.15
C ASN A 104 1.39 -11.59 -0.97
N PRO A 105 2.72 -11.52 -0.73
CA PRO A 105 3.42 -10.60 0.16
C PRO A 105 3.74 -9.25 -0.51
N VAL A 106 4.13 -8.27 0.32
CA VAL A 106 4.98 -7.13 -0.06
C VAL A 106 6.19 -7.16 0.87
N GLN A 107 7.39 -7.29 0.31
CA GLN A 107 8.57 -7.70 1.06
C GLN A 107 9.86 -7.06 0.52
N GLY A 108 10.95 -7.17 1.29
CA GLY A 108 12.24 -6.64 0.91
C GLY A 108 13.27 -6.72 2.03
N THR A 109 14.52 -6.38 1.73
CA THR A 109 15.60 -6.44 2.72
C THR A 109 16.08 -5.03 3.07
N PHE A 110 16.00 -4.68 4.35
CA PHE A 110 16.52 -3.43 4.89
C PHE A 110 17.96 -3.62 5.33
N LYS A 111 18.88 -2.86 4.70
CA LYS A 111 20.31 -2.88 5.01
C LYS A 111 20.95 -1.53 4.69
N GLY A 112 22.02 -1.21 5.39
CA GLY A 112 22.79 0.01 5.16
C GLY A 112 22.19 1.23 5.87
N LYS A 113 22.35 2.40 5.25
CA LYS A 113 21.95 3.69 5.82
C LYS A 113 20.73 4.26 5.09
N PHE A 114 19.89 4.94 5.84
CA PHE A 114 18.64 5.53 5.35
C PHE A 114 18.68 7.05 5.53
N PRO A 115 18.54 7.83 4.45
CA PRO A 115 18.52 9.28 4.55
C PRO A 115 17.23 9.75 5.22
N ALA A 116 17.38 10.65 6.20
CA ALA A 116 16.27 11.28 6.90
C ALA A 116 16.54 12.77 7.14
N GLN A 117 15.48 13.55 7.17
CA GLN A 117 15.50 14.97 7.54
C GLN A 117 15.25 15.07 9.05
N VAL A 118 16.24 15.56 9.80
CA VAL A 118 16.13 15.72 11.26
C VAL A 118 15.86 17.19 11.58
N GLU A 119 14.73 17.42 12.27
CA GLU A 119 14.20 18.73 12.64
C GLU A 119 13.79 18.75 14.12
N GLY A 120 14.76 19.00 14.99
CA GLY A 120 14.53 19.05 16.44
C GLY A 120 13.94 17.74 16.97
N GLU A 121 12.73 17.83 17.48
CA GLU A 121 11.99 16.71 18.09
C GLU A 121 11.43 15.72 17.05
N SER A 122 11.49 16.03 15.75
CA SER A 122 10.98 15.17 14.69
C SER A 122 12.04 14.75 13.67
N THR A 123 11.92 13.53 13.19
CA THR A 123 12.73 12.98 12.09
C THR A 123 11.80 12.49 10.99
N THR A 124 12.03 12.92 9.75
CA THR A 124 11.24 12.50 8.58
C THR A 124 12.10 11.68 7.63
N PHE A 125 11.75 10.41 7.48
CA PHE A 125 12.29 9.57 6.42
C PHE A 125 11.52 9.85 5.13
N VAL A 126 12.26 10.08 4.05
CA VAL A 126 11.70 10.25 2.69
C VAL A 126 12.09 9.02 1.88
N PHE A 127 11.09 8.30 1.40
CA PHE A 127 11.29 7.11 0.57
C PHE A 127 10.43 7.26 -0.67
N ASP A 128 11.05 7.69 -1.76
CA ASP A 128 10.38 7.90 -3.03
C ASP A 128 10.79 6.76 -3.98
N ILE A 129 9.80 6.06 -4.53
CA ILE A 129 9.98 4.91 -5.41
C ILE A 129 9.37 5.23 -6.77
N PHE A 130 10.04 4.83 -7.84
CA PHE A 130 9.55 5.00 -9.21
C PHE A 130 9.46 3.65 -9.93
N PRO A 131 8.51 2.77 -9.55
CA PRO A 131 8.38 1.46 -10.18
C PRO A 131 8.25 1.61 -11.69
N THR A 132 9.10 0.90 -12.43
CA THR A 132 9.09 0.85 -13.90
C THR A 132 9.45 -0.57 -14.31
N TYR A 133 8.47 -1.33 -14.81
CA TYR A 133 8.65 -2.74 -15.17
C TYR A 133 7.69 -3.15 -16.29
N PRO A 134 7.95 -4.26 -17.02
CA PRO A 134 7.04 -4.79 -18.04
C PRO A 134 5.66 -5.06 -17.44
N ASN A 135 4.62 -4.48 -18.03
CA ASN A 135 3.25 -4.70 -17.57
C ASN A 135 2.88 -6.19 -17.80
N PRO A 136 2.53 -6.97 -16.76
CA PRO A 136 2.22 -8.38 -16.92
C PRO A 136 0.94 -8.64 -17.74
N LEU A 137 0.11 -7.62 -17.94
CA LEU A 137 -1.10 -7.69 -18.75
C LEU A 137 -0.85 -7.38 -20.25
N ALA A 138 0.27 -6.76 -20.58
CA ALA A 138 0.58 -6.33 -21.94
C ALA A 138 0.74 -7.52 -22.90
N GLY A 139 0.37 -7.31 -24.17
CA GLY A 139 0.54 -8.30 -25.25
C GLY A 139 -0.45 -9.47 -25.22
N ASN A 140 -1.22 -9.68 -24.15
CA ASN A 140 -2.29 -10.67 -24.11
C ASN A 140 -3.62 -10.03 -24.57
N PRO A 141 -4.24 -10.50 -25.66
CA PRO A 141 -5.48 -9.92 -26.19
C PRO A 141 -6.63 -9.87 -25.19
N LYS A 142 -6.65 -10.76 -24.18
CA LYS A 142 -7.68 -10.77 -23.13
C LYS A 142 -7.69 -9.49 -22.27
N PHE A 143 -6.55 -8.82 -22.15
CA PHE A 143 -6.38 -7.63 -21.30
C PHE A 143 -6.32 -6.31 -22.08
N ALA A 144 -6.52 -6.35 -23.40
CA ALA A 144 -6.39 -5.17 -24.26
C ALA A 144 -7.30 -4.00 -23.84
N GLU A 145 -8.52 -4.29 -23.38
CA GLU A 145 -9.46 -3.26 -22.91
C GLU A 145 -9.18 -2.77 -21.47
N TYR A 146 -8.25 -3.41 -20.75
CA TYR A 146 -8.03 -3.19 -19.32
C TYR A 146 -6.74 -2.43 -19.05
N SER A 147 -5.62 -2.89 -19.61
CA SER A 147 -4.29 -2.25 -19.43
C SER A 147 -3.34 -2.69 -20.55
N PRO A 148 -3.44 -2.10 -21.75
CA PRO A 148 -2.66 -2.53 -22.92
C PRO A 148 -1.21 -1.99 -22.96
N GLN A 149 -0.85 -1.06 -22.08
CA GLN A 149 0.47 -0.40 -22.11
C GLN A 149 1.59 -1.40 -21.84
N GLU A 150 2.67 -1.39 -22.62
CA GLU A 150 3.79 -2.34 -22.49
C GLU A 150 4.52 -2.24 -21.14
N ILE A 151 4.63 -1.02 -20.59
CA ILE A 151 5.36 -0.74 -19.37
C ILE A 151 4.40 -0.21 -18.32
N TYR A 152 4.43 -0.82 -17.13
CA TYR A 152 3.86 -0.22 -15.94
C TYR A 152 4.82 0.85 -15.40
N GLN A 153 4.29 2.01 -15.07
CA GLN A 153 5.06 3.07 -14.43
C GLN A 153 4.22 3.81 -13.38
N ALA A 154 4.84 4.10 -12.25
CA ALA A 154 4.28 4.91 -11.19
C ALA A 154 5.35 5.72 -10.46
N ALA A 155 4.90 6.67 -9.65
CA ALA A 155 5.68 7.30 -8.59
C ALA A 155 4.94 7.08 -7.27
N GLU A 156 5.63 6.61 -6.25
CA GLU A 156 5.13 6.50 -4.88
C GLU A 156 6.03 7.32 -3.97
N LEU A 157 5.43 8.28 -3.27
CA LEU A 157 6.14 9.34 -2.57
C LEU A 157 5.80 9.26 -1.08
N PHE A 158 6.66 8.61 -0.29
CA PHE A 158 6.42 8.39 1.13
C PHE A 158 7.19 9.38 2.00
N LYS A 159 6.52 9.87 3.04
CA LYS A 159 7.13 10.61 4.14
C LYS A 159 6.64 10.00 5.45
N LEU A 160 7.58 9.52 6.27
CA LEU A 160 7.32 8.94 7.58
C LEU A 160 7.99 9.81 8.62
N THR A 161 7.19 10.58 9.36
CA THR A 161 7.68 11.45 10.43
C THR A 161 7.47 10.78 11.78
N VAL A 162 8.51 10.75 12.60
CA VAL A 162 8.56 10.09 13.91
C VAL A 162 9.24 10.99 14.95
N PRO A 163 9.06 10.73 16.25
CA PRO A 163 9.82 11.42 17.29
C PRO A 163 11.30 11.07 17.19
N THR A 164 12.17 12.07 17.16
CA THR A 164 13.63 11.85 17.03
C THR A 164 14.19 11.05 18.20
N GLU A 165 13.68 11.28 19.41
CA GLU A 165 14.14 10.58 20.62
C GLU A 165 13.81 9.08 20.60
N ASP A 166 12.73 8.69 19.94
CA ASP A 166 12.32 7.29 19.89
C ASP A 166 13.33 6.43 19.14
N LEU A 167 14.01 6.99 18.13
CA LEU A 167 14.94 6.25 17.28
C LEU A 167 16.11 5.69 18.10
N SER A 168 16.74 6.55 18.93
CA SER A 168 17.87 6.17 19.78
C SER A 168 17.48 5.52 21.12
N ASN A 169 16.19 5.50 21.47
CA ASN A 169 15.71 4.89 22.71
C ASN A 169 15.75 3.35 22.66
N SER A 170 16.69 2.73 23.38
CA SER A 170 16.87 1.28 23.43
C SER A 170 15.77 0.52 24.18
N ALA A 171 14.91 1.21 24.93
CA ALA A 171 13.75 0.58 25.58
C ALA A 171 12.57 0.36 24.63
N LEU A 172 12.62 0.91 23.41
CA LEU A 172 11.55 0.83 22.42
C LEU A 172 11.93 -0.09 21.26
N ASN A 173 11.10 -1.11 21.03
CA ASN A 173 11.19 -1.97 19.84
C ASN A 173 10.59 -1.32 18.58
N SER A 174 9.68 -0.36 18.75
CA SER A 174 9.07 0.44 17.68
C SER A 174 8.99 1.88 18.15
N VAL A 175 9.02 2.85 17.24
CA VAL A 175 8.66 4.23 17.58
C VAL A 175 7.21 4.29 18.11
N SER A 176 6.95 5.25 18.99
CA SER A 176 5.66 5.44 19.66
C SER A 176 4.58 6.02 18.73
N GLU A 177 4.98 6.87 17.79
CA GLU A 177 4.10 7.40 16.75
C GLU A 177 4.77 7.41 15.38
N VAL A 178 3.94 7.28 14.34
CA VAL A 178 4.34 7.51 12.94
C VAL A 178 3.27 8.37 12.30
N LYS A 179 3.68 9.46 11.65
CA LYS A 179 2.84 10.25 10.77
C LYS A 179 3.25 9.95 9.33
N LEU A 180 2.36 9.28 8.60
CA LEU A 180 2.52 8.98 7.19
C LEU A 180 1.90 10.10 6.35
N SER A 181 2.65 10.58 5.37
CA SER A 181 2.12 11.20 4.15
C SER A 181 2.50 10.34 2.97
N TRP A 182 1.52 9.98 2.15
CA TRP A 182 1.71 9.15 0.96
C TRP A 182 0.95 9.74 -0.21
N ASP A 183 1.69 9.99 -1.28
CA ASP A 183 1.11 10.32 -2.58
C ASP A 183 1.57 9.27 -3.59
N ARG A 184 0.66 8.90 -4.50
CA ARG A 184 0.99 8.01 -5.63
C ARG A 184 0.45 8.61 -6.91
N ILE A 185 1.27 8.55 -7.96
CA ILE A 185 0.86 8.85 -9.33
C ILE A 185 1.03 7.57 -10.13
N GLY A 186 -0.04 7.09 -10.77
CA GLY A 186 0.01 5.84 -11.51
C GLY A 186 -0.98 5.78 -12.65
N GLN A 187 -0.85 4.74 -13.46
CA GLN A 187 -1.79 4.42 -14.54
C GLN A 187 -3.19 4.09 -13.97
N TRP A 188 -4.20 4.05 -14.85
CA TRP A 188 -5.52 3.51 -14.50
C TRP A 188 -5.39 2.09 -13.97
N LEU A 189 -6.18 1.75 -12.96
CA LEU A 189 -6.21 0.37 -12.46
C LEU A 189 -6.87 -0.53 -13.52
N PRO A 190 -6.39 -1.77 -13.73
CA PRO A 190 -6.90 -2.63 -14.79
C PRO A 190 -8.43 -2.81 -14.74
N TRP A 191 -8.98 -3.04 -13.54
CA TRP A 191 -10.42 -3.25 -13.35
C TRP A 191 -11.29 -2.03 -13.72
N MET A 192 -10.71 -0.84 -13.84
CA MET A 192 -11.45 0.35 -14.29
C MET A 192 -11.80 0.27 -15.79
N LYS A 193 -11.20 -0.67 -16.54
CA LYS A 193 -11.44 -0.92 -17.97
C LYS A 193 -11.27 0.36 -18.80
N MET A 194 -10.10 0.99 -18.63
CA MET A 194 -9.80 2.30 -19.24
C MET A 194 -9.00 2.17 -20.54
N SER A 195 -8.62 0.96 -20.97
CA SER A 195 -7.81 0.72 -22.18
C SER A 195 -6.58 1.65 -22.21
N ASP A 196 -6.33 2.27 -23.36
CA ASP A 196 -5.30 3.25 -23.67
C ASP A 196 -5.73 4.71 -23.42
N ARG A 197 -6.84 4.94 -22.71
CA ARG A 197 -7.32 6.30 -22.44
C ARG A 197 -6.26 7.11 -21.68
N PRO A 198 -5.93 8.34 -22.12
CA PRO A 198 -4.94 9.16 -21.45
C PRO A 198 -5.39 9.55 -20.04
N GLY A 199 -4.42 9.71 -19.15
CA GLY A 199 -4.64 10.16 -17.78
C GLY A 199 -3.94 9.28 -16.76
N GLN A 200 -3.99 9.76 -15.52
CA GLN A 200 -3.38 9.11 -14.38
C GLN A 200 -4.30 9.20 -13.16
N LEU A 201 -4.06 8.27 -12.23
CA LEU A 201 -4.60 8.33 -10.89
C LEU A 201 -3.62 9.06 -9.99
N ILE A 202 -4.14 9.99 -9.19
CA ILE A 202 -3.40 10.66 -8.11
C ILE A 202 -4.02 10.22 -6.79
N TYR A 203 -3.24 9.53 -5.98
CA TYR A 203 -3.55 9.16 -4.62
C TYR A 203 -2.96 10.22 -3.70
N SER A 204 -3.71 10.64 -2.70
CA SER A 204 -3.19 11.47 -1.63
C SER A 204 -3.79 11.00 -0.31
N ALA A 205 -2.93 10.55 0.59
CA ALA A 205 -3.31 9.87 1.80
C ALA A 205 -2.39 10.25 2.95
N ILE A 206 -2.96 10.18 4.16
CA ILE A 206 -2.23 10.33 5.41
C ILE A 206 -2.55 9.15 6.32
N GLY A 207 -1.67 8.86 7.27
CA GLY A 207 -1.80 7.68 8.10
C GLY A 207 -0.88 7.64 9.30
N GLY A 208 -0.82 6.48 9.93
CA GLY A 208 0.04 6.21 11.07
C GLY A 208 -0.10 4.81 11.61
N LYS A 209 0.77 4.46 12.55
CA LYS A 209 0.70 3.17 13.26
C LYS A 209 -0.51 3.14 14.19
N VAL A 210 -1.10 1.96 14.35
CA VAL A 210 -2.17 1.72 15.32
C VAL A 210 -1.76 0.61 16.29
N ASN A 211 -2.35 0.63 17.48
CA ASN A 211 -2.05 -0.33 18.55
C ASN A 211 -2.70 -1.69 18.27
N GLY A 212 -2.03 -2.49 17.44
CA GLY A 212 -2.44 -3.84 17.09
C GLY A 212 -3.75 -3.90 16.28
N PHE A 213 -4.26 -5.12 16.12
CA PHE A 213 -5.45 -5.41 15.33
C PHE A 213 -6.70 -4.63 15.79
N SER A 214 -6.92 -4.51 17.10
CA SER A 214 -8.07 -3.76 17.65
C SER A 214 -7.99 -2.25 17.40
N GLY A 215 -6.80 -1.73 17.07
CA GLY A 215 -6.62 -0.34 16.67
C GLY A 215 -7.01 -0.05 15.22
N LEU A 216 -7.28 -1.09 14.41
CA LEU A 216 -7.71 -0.92 13.03
C LEU A 216 -9.12 -0.29 12.95
N PRO A 217 -9.43 0.50 11.92
CA PRO A 217 -10.79 0.88 11.58
C PRO A 217 -11.76 -0.32 11.53
N GLN A 218 -13.01 -0.10 11.95
CA GLN A 218 -14.01 -1.17 12.06
C GLN A 218 -14.19 -1.99 10.77
N LEU A 219 -14.16 -1.34 9.60
CA LEU A 219 -14.25 -2.03 8.32
C LEU A 219 -13.17 -3.12 8.14
N PHE A 220 -11.93 -2.87 8.58
CA PHE A 220 -10.88 -3.89 8.53
C PHE A 220 -11.09 -4.98 9.56
N GLN A 221 -11.50 -4.62 10.78
CA GLN A 221 -11.77 -5.62 11.81
C GLN A 221 -12.86 -6.60 11.34
N ASP A 222 -13.92 -6.09 10.72
CA ASP A 222 -15.02 -6.91 10.21
C ASP A 222 -14.58 -7.79 9.03
N GLU A 223 -13.90 -7.21 8.03
CA GLU A 223 -13.45 -7.96 6.86
C GLU A 223 -12.43 -9.04 7.22
N ILE A 224 -11.45 -8.72 8.07
CA ILE A 224 -10.40 -9.68 8.46
C ILE A 224 -10.98 -10.80 9.32
N ASN A 225 -11.88 -10.51 10.27
CA ASN A 225 -12.44 -11.56 11.10
C ASN A 225 -13.39 -12.50 10.34
N HIS A 226 -14.07 -12.03 9.29
CA HIS A 226 -15.13 -12.81 8.63
C HIS A 226 -14.80 -13.31 7.22
N ARG A 227 -13.88 -12.67 6.50
CA ARG A 227 -13.60 -12.97 5.09
C ARG A 227 -12.14 -13.24 4.79
N ILE A 228 -11.22 -12.51 5.39
CA ILE A 228 -9.80 -12.54 5.03
C ILE A 228 -8.88 -12.64 6.26
N PRO A 229 -9.04 -13.69 7.10
CA PRO A 229 -8.27 -13.84 8.34
C PRO A 229 -6.76 -13.90 8.14
N LEU A 230 -6.26 -14.18 6.92
CA LEU A 230 -4.83 -14.09 6.59
C LEU A 230 -4.20 -12.74 6.97
N TYR A 231 -4.93 -11.63 6.88
CA TYR A 231 -4.43 -10.29 7.16
C TYR A 231 -4.42 -9.92 8.65
N LYS A 232 -4.71 -10.88 9.54
CA LYS A 232 -4.65 -10.67 10.98
C LYS A 232 -3.22 -10.63 11.51
N GLU A 233 -2.27 -11.19 10.77
CA GLU A 233 -0.85 -11.23 11.11
C GLU A 233 -0.02 -10.97 9.86
N ALA A 234 1.24 -10.53 10.02
CA ALA A 234 2.22 -10.55 8.95
C ALA A 234 2.75 -11.98 8.74
N PRO A 235 3.35 -12.30 7.56
CA PRO A 235 4.07 -13.56 7.38
C PRO A 235 5.19 -13.71 8.42
N GLN A 236 5.45 -14.94 8.87
CA GLN A 236 6.51 -15.20 9.87
C GLN A 236 7.92 -15.16 9.29
N SER A 237 8.04 -15.27 7.97
CA SER A 237 9.29 -15.16 7.21
C SER A 237 9.02 -14.47 5.87
N ALA A 238 10.08 -14.06 5.18
CA ALA A 238 9.98 -13.77 3.75
C ALA A 238 9.47 -15.03 3.02
N LEU A 239 8.64 -14.84 1.99
CA LEU A 239 8.09 -15.92 1.18
C LEU A 239 8.91 -16.03 -0.12
N ASP A 240 9.16 -17.25 -0.58
CA ASP A 240 9.85 -17.53 -1.85
C ASP A 240 8.88 -17.40 -3.05
N VAL A 241 8.31 -16.21 -3.20
CA VAL A 241 7.34 -15.83 -4.24
C VAL A 241 7.59 -14.40 -4.69
N GLU A 242 7.08 -14.04 -5.88
CA GLU A 242 7.10 -12.66 -6.36
C GLU A 242 6.20 -11.76 -5.51
N ASP A 243 6.63 -10.52 -5.28
CA ASP A 243 5.84 -9.50 -4.62
C ASP A 243 4.54 -9.23 -5.39
N MET A 244 3.43 -9.28 -4.67
CA MET A 244 2.12 -9.11 -5.27
C MET A 244 1.88 -7.65 -5.65
N THR A 245 1.39 -7.44 -6.87
CA THR A 245 0.95 -6.11 -7.36
C THR A 245 -0.51 -6.15 -7.75
N SER A 246 -1.18 -4.99 -7.82
CA SER A 246 -2.56 -4.92 -8.30
C SER A 246 -2.74 -5.45 -9.73
N TRP A 247 -1.68 -5.44 -10.54
CA TRP A 247 -1.69 -5.96 -11.91
C TRP A 247 -1.59 -7.49 -11.93
N LEU A 248 -0.69 -8.08 -11.12
CA LEU A 248 -0.58 -9.53 -10.96
C LEU A 248 -1.87 -10.10 -10.33
N TYR A 249 -2.41 -9.44 -9.30
CA TYR A 249 -3.66 -9.85 -8.66
C TYR A 249 -4.84 -9.82 -9.65
N PHE A 250 -4.91 -8.78 -10.49
CA PHE A 250 -5.92 -8.71 -11.55
C PHE A 250 -5.75 -9.82 -12.59
N GLN A 251 -4.51 -10.13 -12.98
CA GLN A 251 -4.20 -11.21 -13.91
C GLN A 251 -4.66 -12.56 -13.35
N GLU A 252 -4.31 -12.85 -12.09
CA GLU A 252 -4.61 -14.12 -11.41
C GLU A 252 -6.13 -14.34 -11.25
N HIS A 253 -6.87 -13.27 -10.96
CA HIS A 253 -8.30 -13.36 -10.66
C HIS A 253 -9.21 -12.80 -11.74
N PHE A 254 -8.74 -12.72 -12.97
CA PHE A 254 -9.51 -12.14 -14.07
C PHE A 254 -10.84 -12.85 -14.32
N ASP A 255 -10.87 -14.18 -14.30
CA ASP A 255 -12.11 -14.94 -14.52
C ASP A 255 -13.14 -14.69 -13.39
N ALA A 256 -12.68 -14.59 -12.14
CA ALA A 256 -13.53 -14.21 -11.00
C ALA A 256 -14.03 -12.77 -11.12
N TYR A 257 -13.20 -11.86 -11.65
CA TYR A 257 -13.59 -10.49 -11.96
C TYR A 257 -14.70 -10.45 -13.02
N LEU A 258 -14.56 -11.23 -14.10
CA LEU A 258 -15.61 -11.33 -15.13
C LEU A 258 -16.90 -11.94 -14.59
N ALA A 259 -16.82 -12.85 -13.62
CA ALA A 259 -17.98 -13.41 -12.92
C ALA A 259 -18.64 -12.43 -11.92
N GLY A 260 -18.07 -11.23 -11.73
CA GLY A 260 -18.62 -10.21 -10.83
C GLY A 260 -18.47 -10.57 -9.36
N GLU A 261 -17.46 -11.37 -9.01
CA GLU A 261 -17.20 -11.76 -7.63
C GLU A 261 -16.73 -10.59 -6.75
N VAL A 262 -16.79 -10.78 -5.44
CA VAL A 262 -16.42 -9.74 -4.46
C VAL A 262 -14.97 -9.91 -4.03
N PHE A 263 -14.19 -8.83 -4.19
CA PHE A 263 -12.79 -8.76 -3.77
C PHE A 263 -12.63 -8.03 -2.41
N PRO A 264 -11.55 -8.29 -1.66
CA PRO A 264 -10.56 -9.35 -1.88
C PRO A 264 -11.18 -10.75 -1.79
N LYS A 265 -10.56 -11.70 -2.50
CA LYS A 265 -10.91 -13.12 -2.42
C LYS A 265 -10.66 -13.64 -1.00
N TYR A 266 -11.44 -14.65 -0.60
CA TYR A 266 -11.26 -15.31 0.70
C TYR A 266 -9.82 -15.79 0.85
N ALA A 267 -9.22 -15.51 2.00
CA ALA A 267 -7.85 -15.89 2.33
C ALA A 267 -7.82 -16.44 3.76
N ALA A 268 -7.67 -17.76 3.88
CA ALA A 268 -7.58 -18.46 5.17
C ALA A 268 -6.33 -18.01 5.94
N ALA A 269 -6.38 -18.09 7.27
CA ALA A 269 -5.18 -17.93 8.09
C ALA A 269 -4.17 -19.06 7.78
N GLU A 270 -2.88 -18.74 7.89
CA GLU A 270 -1.77 -19.70 7.86
C GLU A 270 -1.71 -20.57 9.11
#